data_AF-A0A957VB70-F1
#
_entry.id   AF-A0A957VB70-F1
#
_cell.length_a   1.000
_cell.length_b   1.000
_cell.length_c   1.000
_cell.angle_alpha   90.00
_cell.angle_beta   90.00
_cell.angle_gamma   90.00
#
_symmetry.space_group_name_H-M   'P 1'
#
loop_
_entity.id
_entity.type
_entity.pdbx_description
1 polymer ?
#
loop_
_entity_poly.entity_id
_entity_poly.type
_entity_poly.pdbx_seq_one_letter_code
_entity_poly.pdbx_strand_id
1 'polypeptide(L)'
;MNHRNLGRTGLKVSNICLGTMQWGWTADEAASRTVMDAFVEAGGNFIDTADIYSFWAENNPGGVSEEIIGRWMKERGNRDQIVLATKVRGRMWGGPNGEGLS
;
A
#
# COMPACT_ATOMS: atom_id res chain seq x y z
N MET A 1 1.43 -8.37 17.73
CA MET A 1 1.48 -6.92 17.42
C MET A 1 0.86 -6.10 18.54
N ASN A 2 1.37 -4.88 18.81
CA ASN A 2 0.68 -3.91 19.68
C ASN A 2 -0.10 -2.90 18.84
N HIS A 3 -1.29 -2.47 19.29
CA HIS A 3 -2.11 -1.48 18.60
C HIS A 3 -2.19 -0.17 19.40
N ARG A 4 -2.25 0.96 18.71
CA ARG A 4 -2.34 2.30 19.30
C ARG A 4 -3.37 3.15 18.54
N ASN A 5 -3.94 4.13 19.22
CA ASN A 5 -4.77 5.13 18.53
C ASN A 5 -3.89 5.99 17.61
N LEU A 6 -4.37 6.26 16.39
CA LEU A 6 -3.72 7.20 15.50
C LEU A 6 -4.01 8.63 15.95
N GLY A 7 -3.11 9.18 16.76
CA GLY A 7 -3.27 10.52 17.35
C GLY A 7 -4.52 10.62 18.22
N ARG A 8 -5.37 11.62 17.93
CA ARG A 8 -6.64 11.87 18.64
C ARG A 8 -7.85 11.21 17.98
N THR A 9 -7.63 10.41 16.93
CA THR A 9 -8.71 9.72 16.22
C THR A 9 -9.14 8.45 16.97
N GLY A 10 -10.31 7.92 16.63
CA GLY A 10 -10.76 6.60 17.10
C GLY A 10 -10.11 5.42 16.35
N LEU A 11 -9.25 5.68 15.35
CA LEU A 11 -8.66 4.65 14.51
C LEU A 11 -7.52 3.94 15.25
N LYS A 12 -7.56 2.62 15.34
CA LYS A 12 -6.49 1.79 15.93
C LYS A 12 -5.61 1.19 14.84
N VAL A 13 -4.32 1.47 14.91
CA VAL A 13 -3.30 0.97 13.97
C VAL A 13 -2.26 0.13 14.71
N SER A 14 -1.68 -0.85 14.02
CA SER A 14 -0.50 -1.57 14.47
C SER A 14 0.66 -0.58 14.70
N ASN A 15 1.47 -0.83 15.73
CA ASN A 15 2.60 0.04 16.06
C ASN A 15 3.75 -0.01 15.03
N ILE A 16 3.65 -0.93 14.06
CA ILE A 16 4.48 -1.01 12.86
C ILE A 16 3.55 -0.88 11.65
N CYS A 17 3.95 -0.05 10.68
CA CYS A 17 3.28 0.10 9.39
C CYS A 17 4.08 -0.67 8.32
N LEU A 18 3.37 -1.43 7.48
CA LEU A 18 3.97 -2.11 6.33
C LEU A 18 4.10 -1.13 5.16
N GLY A 19 5.34 -0.83 4.78
CA GLY A 19 5.70 -0.11 3.56
C GLY A 19 5.75 -1.05 2.35
N THR A 20 5.57 -0.46 1.17
CA THR A 20 4.83 -1.07 0.04
C THR A 20 5.40 -0.69 -1.33
N MET A 21 6.40 0.17 -1.30
CA MET A 21 7.08 0.77 -2.45
C MET A 21 7.75 -0.26 -3.37
N GLN A 22 8.05 -1.46 -2.85
CA GLN A 22 8.75 -2.52 -3.57
C GLN A 22 7.82 -3.40 -4.41
N TRP A 23 6.51 -3.36 -4.18
CA TRP A 23 5.55 -4.23 -4.86
C TRP A 23 5.44 -3.89 -6.35
N GLY A 24 5.66 -4.90 -7.19
CA GLY A 24 5.75 -4.75 -8.64
C GLY A 24 7.07 -4.13 -9.12
N TRP A 25 8.06 -3.98 -8.25
CA TRP A 25 9.42 -3.55 -8.58
C TRP A 25 10.44 -4.62 -8.15
N THR A 26 11.03 -4.51 -6.96
CA THR A 26 12.00 -5.48 -6.44
C THR A 26 11.34 -6.68 -5.76
N ALA A 27 10.03 -6.62 -5.52
CA ALA A 27 9.22 -7.74 -5.07
C ALA A 27 8.10 -7.99 -6.09
N ASP A 28 8.07 -9.19 -6.67
CA ASP A 28 6.95 -9.62 -7.52
C ASP A 28 5.67 -9.82 -6.70
N GLU A 29 4.53 -10.02 -7.38
CA GLU A 29 3.24 -10.14 -6.69
C GLU A 29 3.19 -11.33 -5.71
N ALA A 30 3.87 -12.44 -6.01
CA ALA A 30 3.91 -13.61 -5.13
C ALA A 30 4.66 -13.30 -3.83
N ALA A 31 5.86 -12.72 -3.92
CA ALA A 31 6.64 -12.30 -2.77
C ALA A 31 5.93 -11.19 -1.97
N SER A 32 5.28 -10.26 -2.67
CA SER A 32 4.45 -9.20 -2.08
C SER A 32 3.35 -9.78 -1.18
N ARG A 33 2.62 -10.77 -1.69
CA ARG A 33 1.55 -11.46 -0.97
C ARG A 33 2.09 -12.23 0.23
N THR A 34 3.20 -12.94 0.11
CA THR A 34 3.85 -13.63 1.22
C THR A 34 4.18 -12.67 2.36
N VAL A 35 4.72 -11.48 2.04
CA VAL A 35 5.02 -10.45 3.05
C VAL A 35 3.75 -9.90 3.69
N MET A 36 2.71 -9.60 2.91
CA MET A 36 1.43 -9.10 3.45
C MET A 36 0.73 -10.12 4.33
N ASP A 37 0.71 -11.40 3.92
CA ASP A 37 0.14 -12.50 4.71
C ASP A 37 0.88 -12.65 6.05
N ALA A 38 2.22 -12.67 6.04
CA ALA A 38 3.03 -12.75 7.26
C ALA A 38 2.84 -11.53 8.18
N PHE A 39 2.70 -10.33 7.61
CA PHE A 39 2.44 -9.12 8.39
C PHE A 39 1.09 -9.17 9.10
N VAL A 40 0.03 -9.61 8.41
CA VAL A 40 -1.30 -9.76 9.00
C VAL A 40 -1.33 -10.88 10.03
N GLU A 41 -0.66 -12.02 9.77
CA GLU A 41 -0.54 -13.14 10.72
C GLU A 41 0.14 -12.70 12.02
N ALA A 42 1.15 -11.81 11.94
CA ALA A 42 1.79 -11.22 13.12
C ALA A 42 0.90 -10.21 13.89
N GLY A 43 -0.30 -9.92 13.38
CA GLY A 43 -1.29 -8.99 13.91
C GLY A 43 -1.16 -7.57 13.37
N GLY A 44 -0.47 -7.34 12.25
CA GLY A 44 -0.37 -6.05 11.59
C GLY A 44 -1.67 -5.67 10.88
N ASN A 45 -2.01 -4.38 10.88
CA ASN A 45 -3.21 -3.89 10.19
C ASN A 45 -3.02 -2.59 9.42
N PHE A 46 -1.84 -1.96 9.48
CA PHE A 46 -1.58 -0.67 8.87
C PHE A 46 -0.65 -0.78 7.67
N ILE A 47 -1.19 -0.56 6.46
CA ILE A 47 -0.48 -0.68 5.18
C ILE A 47 -0.42 0.69 4.50
N ASP A 48 0.77 1.07 4.01
CA ASP A 48 1.05 2.40 3.42
C ASP A 48 1.43 2.32 1.95
N THR A 49 0.63 2.82 1.02
CA THR A 49 0.93 2.84 -0.41
C THR A 49 0.97 4.27 -0.99
N ALA A 50 1.14 4.40 -2.30
CA ALA A 50 0.94 5.63 -3.07
C ALA A 50 0.64 5.32 -4.53
N ASP A 51 -0.05 6.23 -5.21
CA ASP A 51 -0.31 6.16 -6.65
C ASP A 51 0.98 5.98 -7.47
N ILE A 52 2.03 6.72 -7.15
CA ILE A 52 3.30 6.71 -7.89
C ILE A 52 4.26 5.58 -7.50
N TYR A 53 3.91 4.73 -6.53
CA TYR A 53 4.85 3.69 -6.12
C TYR A 53 5.25 2.79 -7.28
N SER A 54 6.57 2.55 -7.37
CA SER A 54 7.26 1.83 -8.42
C SER A 54 7.34 2.53 -9.79
N PHE A 55 6.86 3.76 -9.96
CA PHE A 55 6.92 4.49 -11.25
C PHE A 55 8.34 4.71 -11.81
N TRP A 56 9.35 4.76 -10.94
CA TRP A 56 10.77 4.86 -11.35
C TRP A 56 11.35 3.54 -11.87
N ALA A 57 10.63 2.42 -11.72
CA ALA A 57 11.06 1.13 -12.23
C ALA A 57 10.82 1.03 -13.75
N GLU A 58 11.72 0.36 -14.45
CA GLU A 58 11.59 0.13 -15.88
C GLU A 58 10.28 -0.62 -16.18
N ASN A 59 9.51 -0.13 -17.17
CA ASN A 59 8.21 -0.69 -17.58
C ASN A 59 7.12 -0.71 -16.49
N ASN A 60 7.23 0.09 -15.43
CA ASN A 60 6.20 0.20 -14.41
C ASN A 60 5.44 1.55 -14.54
N PRO A 61 4.11 1.53 -14.77
CA PRO A 61 3.34 2.76 -15.00
C PRO A 61 2.94 3.50 -13.71
N GLY A 62 3.35 3.06 -12.53
CA GLY A 62 2.73 3.46 -11.26
C GLY A 62 1.38 2.77 -11.06
N GLY A 63 0.80 2.90 -9.86
CA GLY A 63 -0.46 2.24 -9.46
C GLY A 63 -0.33 0.74 -9.20
N VAL A 64 0.73 0.10 -9.69
CA VAL A 64 0.95 -1.36 -9.58
C VAL A 64 0.93 -1.85 -8.13
N SER A 65 1.51 -1.08 -7.20
CA SER A 65 1.47 -1.43 -5.78
C SER A 65 0.03 -1.46 -5.23
N GLU A 66 -0.78 -0.45 -5.55
CA GLU A 66 -2.20 -0.40 -5.15
C GLU A 66 -3.02 -1.55 -5.76
N GLU A 67 -2.74 -1.91 -7.01
CA GLU A 67 -3.38 -3.05 -7.66
C GLU A 67 -3.07 -4.38 -6.97
N ILE A 68 -1.80 -4.63 -6.63
CA ILE A 68 -1.37 -5.84 -5.92
C ILE A 68 -2.08 -5.95 -4.56
N ILE A 69 -2.12 -4.86 -3.79
CA ILE A 69 -2.83 -4.81 -2.50
C ILE A 69 -4.32 -5.05 -2.71
N GLY A 70 -4.92 -4.43 -3.73
CA GLY A 70 -6.34 -4.56 -4.07
C GLY A 70 -6.73 -6.00 -4.40
N ARG A 71 -5.93 -6.68 -5.24
CA ARG A 71 -6.12 -8.10 -5.56
C ARG A 71 -5.98 -8.98 -4.31
N TRP A 72 -4.94 -8.75 -3.51
CA TRP A 72 -4.71 -9.49 -2.27
C TRP A 72 -5.86 -9.32 -1.26
N MET A 73 -6.31 -8.09 -0.98
CA MET A 73 -7.43 -7.86 -0.05
C MET A 73 -8.73 -8.48 -0.54
N LYS A 74 -9.00 -8.43 -1.86
CA LYS A 74 -10.18 -9.05 -2.46
C LYS A 74 -10.16 -10.57 -2.29
N GLU A 75 -9.00 -11.20 -2.48
CA GLU A 75 -8.84 -12.64 -2.34
C GLU A 75 -8.94 -13.10 -0.88
N ARG A 76 -8.40 -12.32 0.08
CA ARG A 76 -8.45 -12.65 1.52
C ARG A 76 -9.76 -12.25 2.18
N GLY A 77 -10.55 -11.36 1.57
CA GLY A 77 -11.80 -10.87 2.15
C GLY A 77 -11.60 -10.07 3.44
N ASN A 78 -10.44 -9.43 3.61
CA ASN A 78 -10.00 -8.82 4.88
C ASN A 78 -10.02 -7.28 4.87
N ARG A 79 -10.71 -6.65 3.90
CA ARG A 79 -10.68 -5.20 3.73
C ARG A 79 -11.08 -4.43 4.99
N ASP A 80 -12.04 -4.95 5.75
CA ASP A 80 -12.53 -4.38 7.01
C ASP A 80 -11.50 -4.41 8.15
N GLN A 81 -10.51 -5.30 8.06
CA GLN A 81 -9.44 -5.46 9.05
C GLN A 81 -8.23 -4.56 8.75
N ILE A 82 -8.12 -4.00 7.55
CA ILE A 82 -6.95 -3.24 7.11
C ILE A 82 -7.20 -1.73 7.13
N VAL A 83 -6.28 -1.01 7.77
CA VAL A 83 -6.08 0.43 7.61
C VAL A 83 -5.12 0.63 6.44
N LEU A 84 -5.67 1.04 5.30
CA LEU A 84 -4.90 1.36 4.10
C LEU A 84 -4.74 2.88 4.00
N ALA A 85 -3.49 3.36 4.00
CA ALA A 85 -3.16 4.74 3.69
C ALA A 85 -2.54 4.80 2.28
N THR A 86 -2.97 5.76 1.47
CA THR A 86 -2.33 6.06 0.18
C THR A 86 -1.93 7.54 0.11
N LYS A 87 -1.20 7.90 -0.94
CA LYS A 87 -0.71 9.26 -1.20
C LYS A 87 -0.90 9.55 -2.68
N VAL A 88 -1.12 10.82 -2.96
CA VAL A 88 -1.16 11.41 -4.30
C VAL A 88 -0.22 12.61 -4.31
N ARG A 89 0.39 12.92 -5.47
CA ARG A 89 1.15 14.16 -5.79
C ARG A 89 2.12 13.91 -6.95
N GLY A 90 2.63 12.68 -7.05
CA GLY A 90 3.63 12.31 -8.04
C GLY A 90 3.11 12.48 -9.47
N ARG A 91 4.01 12.62 -10.44
CA ARG A 91 3.63 12.58 -11.85
C ARG A 91 3.25 11.16 -12.26
N MET A 92 2.02 10.99 -12.73
CA MET A 92 1.44 9.71 -13.15
C MET A 92 1.32 9.57 -14.67
N TRP A 93 1.18 10.68 -15.40
CA TRP A 93 1.18 10.68 -16.87
C TRP A 93 1.71 12.01 -17.46
N GLY A 94 1.86 12.07 -18.78
CA GLY A 94 2.33 13.27 -19.48
C GLY A 94 1.23 14.33 -19.65
N GLY A 95 1.61 15.61 -19.63
CA GLY A 95 0.71 16.75 -19.83
C GLY A 95 0.49 17.60 -18.57
N PRO A 96 -0.26 18.71 -18.69
CA PRO A 96 -0.41 19.69 -17.61
C PRO A 96 -1.14 19.15 -16.37
N ASN A 97 -1.96 18.11 -16.52
CA ASN A 97 -2.76 17.54 -15.43
C ASN A 97 -2.22 16.19 -14.93
N GLY A 98 -0.98 15.85 -15.26
CA GLY A 98 -0.39 14.55 -14.93
C GLY A 98 0.23 14.46 -13.53
N GLU A 99 0.18 15.53 -12.73
CA GLU A 99 0.85 15.68 -11.44
C GLU A 99 0.06 16.66 -10.55
N GLY A 100 0.15 16.53 -9.23
CA GLY A 100 -0.43 17.50 -8.28
C GLY A 100 -1.49 16.91 -7.35
N LEU A 101 -2.26 17.79 -6.71
CA LEU A 101 -3.26 17.46 -5.68
C LEU A 101 -4.67 17.98 -6.03
N SER A 102 -4.86 18.57 -7.22
CA SER A 102 -6.08 19.29 -7.62
C SER A 102 -6.24 19.33 -9.14
#